data_AF-A0A960I1T6-F1
#
_entry.id   AF-A0A960I1T6-F1
#
_cell.length_a   1.000
_cell.length_b   1.000
_cell.length_c   1.000
_cell.angle_alpha   90.00
_cell.angle_beta   90.00
_cell.angle_gamma   90.00
#
_symmetry.space_group_name_H-M   'P 1'
#
loop_
_entity.id
_entity.type
_entity.pdbx_description
1 polymer ?
#
loop_
_entity_poly.entity_id
_entity_poly.type
_entity_poly.pdbx_seq_one_letter_code
_entity_poly.pdbx_strand_id
1 'polypeptide(L)'
;MISIARLAANADTAIYYLEAIANDRDDYYVASGEVPGRWLGSGSTLLGLDGEVTPEGLRAILDGVDPRTGEALVGYRKNSGFDLTLSAPKSVSLLWGLGDRDTTEQVVAAHDQAVLAALAYLESAACTVRRGKAGSVH
;
A
#
# COMPACT_ATOMS: atom_id res chain seq x y z
N MET A 1 14.88 5.27 0.29
CA MET A 1 15.17 4.09 -0.56
C MET A 1 13.83 3.42 -0.85
N ILE A 2 13.66 2.82 -2.02
CA ILE A 2 12.46 2.02 -2.33
C ILE A 2 12.89 0.59 -2.60
N SER A 3 12.29 -0.37 -1.89
CA SER A 3 12.34 -1.79 -2.24
C SER A 3 11.01 -2.23 -2.84
N ILE A 4 11.08 -3.11 -3.85
CA ILE A 4 9.89 -3.62 -4.55
C ILE A 4 9.89 -5.14 -4.45
N ALA A 5 8.86 -5.69 -3.84
CA ALA A 5 8.62 -7.13 -3.76
C ALA A 5 7.34 -7.50 -4.52
N ARG A 6 7.32 -8.70 -5.11
CA ARG A 6 6.15 -9.20 -5.85
C ARG A 6 5.28 -10.01 -4.92
N LEU A 7 3.99 -9.72 -4.88
CA LEU A 7 3.02 -10.50 -4.14
C LEU A 7 2.50 -11.63 -5.02
N ALA A 8 2.77 -12.88 -4.64
CA ALA A 8 2.28 -14.03 -5.39
C ALA A 8 0.75 -14.13 -5.26
N ALA A 9 0.11 -14.65 -6.31
CA ALA A 9 -1.32 -14.98 -6.29
C ALA A 9 -1.59 -16.28 -5.53
N ASN A 10 -1.20 -16.33 -4.25
CA ASN A 10 -1.45 -17.43 -3.33
C ASN A 10 -1.89 -16.91 -1.96
N ALA A 11 -2.56 -17.77 -1.19
CA ALA A 11 -3.15 -17.40 0.11
C ALA A 11 -2.10 -16.88 1.10
N ASP A 12 -0.91 -17.49 1.13
CA ASP A 12 0.14 -17.20 2.12
C ASP A 12 0.65 -15.76 2.08
N THR A 13 0.67 -15.13 0.90
CA THR A 13 1.17 -13.75 0.76
C THR A 13 0.23 -12.72 1.41
N ALA A 14 -1.08 -12.99 1.37
CA ALA A 14 -2.05 -12.11 2.02
C ALA A 14 -1.99 -12.24 3.56
N ILE A 15 -1.64 -13.42 4.08
CA ILE A 15 -1.64 -13.70 5.52
C ILE A 15 -0.72 -12.75 6.30
N TYR A 16 0.47 -12.41 5.78
CA TYR A 16 1.37 -11.48 6.47
C TYR A 16 0.74 -10.10 6.72
N TYR A 17 0.16 -9.48 5.69
CA TYR A 17 -0.48 -8.16 5.83
C TYR A 17 -1.80 -8.24 6.60
N LEU A 18 -2.55 -9.33 6.44
CA LEU A 18 -3.78 -9.54 7.18
C LEU A 18 -3.49 -9.74 8.67
N GLU A 19 -2.41 -10.45 9.02
CA GLU A 19 -1.96 -10.56 10.40
C GLU A 19 -1.47 -9.23 10.95
N ALA A 20 -0.78 -8.40 10.15
CA ALA A 20 -0.35 -7.06 10.58
C ALA A 20 -1.57 -6.17 10.89
N ILE A 21 -2.54 -6.10 9.96
CA ILE A 21 -3.77 -5.31 10.15
C ILE A 21 -4.62 -5.88 11.31
N ALA A 22 -4.73 -7.20 11.43
CA ALA A 22 -5.61 -7.83 12.42
C ALA A 22 -5.03 -7.84 13.84
N ASN A 23 -3.71 -7.79 14.00
CA ASN A 23 -3.07 -8.00 15.31
C ASN A 23 -2.35 -6.77 15.88
N ASP A 24 -2.35 -5.61 15.19
CA ASP A 24 -1.68 -4.37 15.66
C ASP A 24 -0.24 -4.66 16.20
N ARG A 25 0.44 -5.63 15.56
CA ARG A 25 1.43 -6.49 16.26
C ARG A 25 2.84 -5.93 16.33
N ASP A 26 3.04 -4.68 15.93
CA ASP A 26 4.34 -4.00 15.89
C ASP A 26 4.45 -2.86 16.92
N ASP A 27 3.74 -2.98 18.05
CA ASP A 27 3.98 -2.25 19.32
C ASP A 27 5.46 -2.27 19.78
N TYR A 28 6.30 -3.14 19.19
CA TYR A 28 7.70 -3.30 19.55
C TYR A 28 8.60 -2.12 19.15
N TYR A 29 8.17 -1.22 18.25
CA TYR A 29 8.99 -0.09 17.78
C TYR A 29 8.40 1.31 18.02
N VAL A 30 7.11 1.44 18.34
CA VAL A 30 6.46 2.75 18.45
C VAL A 30 5.61 2.82 19.71
N ALA A 31 5.90 3.78 20.60
CA ALA A 31 5.12 4.02 21.82
C ALA A 31 3.68 4.54 21.57
N SER A 32 3.23 4.60 20.31
CA SER A 32 1.96 5.19 19.89
C SER A 32 1.11 4.30 18.95
N GLY A 33 1.41 3.01 18.81
CA GLY A 33 0.70 2.10 17.90
C GLY A 33 1.00 2.36 16.43
N GLU A 34 0.72 1.39 15.56
CA GLU A 34 0.85 1.57 14.11
C GLU A 34 -0.35 2.36 13.57
N VAL A 35 -0.14 3.24 12.59
CA VAL A 35 -1.25 3.95 11.96
C VAL A 35 -1.97 2.97 11.02
N PRO A 36 -3.31 2.82 11.11
CA PRO A 36 -4.03 1.91 10.23
C PRO A 36 -3.76 2.20 8.75
N GLY A 37 -3.63 1.15 7.96
CA GLY A 37 -3.45 1.26 6.51
C GLY A 37 -4.60 2.03 5.86
N ARG A 38 -4.32 2.79 4.80
CA ARG A 38 -5.33 3.61 4.10
C ARG A 38 -5.38 3.31 2.60
N TRP A 39 -6.58 3.35 2.04
CA TRP A 39 -6.78 3.28 0.60
C TRP A 39 -6.30 4.57 -0.08
N LEU A 40 -5.46 4.42 -1.09
CA LEU A 40 -4.87 5.54 -1.83
C LEU A 40 -4.90 5.26 -3.35
N GLY A 41 -4.88 6.35 -4.13
CA GLY A 41 -4.80 6.31 -5.59
C GLY A 41 -6.16 6.43 -6.29
N SER A 42 -6.12 6.69 -7.60
CA SER A 42 -7.33 6.83 -8.42
C SER A 42 -8.11 5.52 -8.55
N GLY A 43 -7.41 4.37 -8.51
CA GLY A 43 -8.04 3.05 -8.54
C GLY A 43 -8.96 2.80 -7.34
N SER A 44 -8.55 3.20 -6.14
CA SER A 44 -9.41 3.09 -4.95
C SER A 44 -10.62 4.01 -5.06
N THR A 45 -10.43 5.23 -5.58
CA THR A 45 -11.52 6.18 -5.86
C THR A 45 -12.55 5.60 -6.84
N LEU A 46 -12.09 4.97 -7.94
CA LEU A 46 -12.96 4.33 -8.94
C LEU A 46 -13.79 3.18 -8.34
N LEU A 47 -13.20 2.43 -7.41
CA LEU A 47 -13.87 1.34 -6.69
C LEU A 47 -14.66 1.85 -5.47
N GLY A 48 -14.65 3.15 -5.17
CA GLY A 48 -15.29 3.71 -3.98
C GLY A 48 -14.68 3.18 -2.67
N LEU A 49 -13.38 2.89 -2.67
CA LEU A 49 -12.61 2.51 -1.49
C LEU A 49 -11.88 3.75 -0.96
N ASP A 50 -12.20 4.14 0.26
CA ASP A 50 -11.66 5.31 0.93
C ASP A 50 -11.45 5.01 2.42
N GLY A 51 -10.59 5.78 3.07
CA GLY A 51 -10.29 5.65 4.49
C GLY A 51 -9.44 4.41 4.79
N GLU A 52 -9.77 3.73 5.89
CA GLU A 52 -9.00 2.63 6.45
C GLU A 52 -9.13 1.33 5.64
N VAL A 53 -8.04 0.57 5.58
CA VAL A 53 -7.98 -0.76 4.95
C VAL A 53 -8.40 -1.81 5.98
N THR A 54 -9.53 -2.48 5.72
CA THR A 54 -9.94 -3.63 6.54
C THR A 54 -9.28 -4.92 6.05
N PRO A 55 -9.11 -5.94 6.92
CA PRO A 55 -8.61 -7.25 6.51
C PRO A 55 -9.42 -7.86 5.35
N GLU A 56 -10.74 -7.79 5.42
CA GLU A 56 -11.63 -8.35 4.39
C GLU A 56 -11.48 -7.60 3.07
N GLY A 57 -11.38 -6.26 3.14
CA GLY A 57 -11.18 -5.40 1.97
C GLY A 57 -9.85 -5.68 1.27
N LEU A 58 -8.77 -5.78 2.05
CA LEU A 58 -7.46 -6.13 1.52
C LEU A 58 -7.46 -7.53 0.90
N ARG A 59 -8.06 -8.52 1.58
CA ARG A 59 -8.14 -9.90 1.07
C ARG A 59 -8.87 -9.95 -0.28
N ALA A 60 -10.01 -9.28 -0.41
CA ALA A 60 -10.78 -9.25 -1.64
C ALA A 60 -9.99 -8.66 -2.81
N ILE A 61 -9.35 -7.49 -2.61
CA ILE A 61 -8.51 -6.86 -3.64
C ILE A 61 -7.32 -7.75 -4.01
N LEU A 62 -6.66 -8.34 -3.01
CA LEU A 62 -5.59 -9.31 -3.24
C LEU A 62 -6.07 -10.61 -3.88
N ASP A 63 -7.37 -10.89 -3.91
CA ASP A 63 -7.98 -12.00 -4.66
C ASP A 63 -8.48 -11.57 -6.05
N GLY A 64 -8.44 -10.28 -6.37
CA GLY A 64 -8.93 -9.74 -7.63
C GLY A 64 -10.45 -9.59 -7.65
N VAL A 65 -11.05 -9.36 -6.49
CA VAL A 65 -12.49 -9.20 -6.28
C VAL A 65 -12.77 -7.81 -5.71
N ASP A 66 -13.85 -7.19 -6.18
CA ASP A 66 -14.35 -5.95 -5.62
C ASP A 66 -14.92 -6.22 -4.21
N PRO A 67 -14.37 -5.63 -3.13
CA PRO A 67 -14.83 -5.87 -1.77
C PRO A 67 -16.25 -5.38 -1.50
N ARG A 68 -16.80 -4.48 -2.33
CA ARG A 68 -18.14 -3.91 -2.14
C ARG A 68 -19.22 -4.72 -2.84
N THR A 69 -18.90 -5.26 -4.02
CA THR A 69 -19.88 -5.94 -4.89
C THR A 69 -19.68 -7.45 -4.95
N GLY A 70 -18.46 -7.93 -4.66
CA GLY A 70 -18.07 -9.33 -4.85
C GLY A 70 -17.78 -9.69 -6.31
N GLU A 71 -17.82 -8.72 -7.23
CA GLU A 71 -17.56 -8.96 -8.65
C GLU A 71 -16.06 -9.16 -8.92
N ALA A 72 -15.75 -10.00 -9.91
CA ALA A 72 -14.37 -10.21 -10.32
C ALA A 72 -13.83 -8.97 -11.04
N LEU A 73 -12.75 -8.38 -10.52
CA LEU A 73 -12.02 -7.27 -11.13
C LEU A 73 -11.07 -7.74 -12.23
N VAL A 74 -10.58 -8.97 -12.15
CA VAL A 74 -9.64 -9.56 -13.10
C VAL A 74 -10.00 -11.01 -13.41
N GLY A 75 -9.98 -11.39 -14.69
CA GLY A 75 -10.27 -12.77 -15.11
C GLY A 75 -9.09 -13.74 -14.91
N TYR A 76 -7.84 -13.27 -15.05
CA TYR A 76 -6.64 -14.05 -14.79
C TYR A 76 -5.54 -13.16 -14.22
N ARG A 77 -4.81 -13.65 -13.21
CA ARG A 77 -3.71 -12.93 -12.57
C ARG A 77 -2.57 -13.88 -12.23
N LYS A 78 -1.34 -13.48 -12.56
CA LYS A 78 -0.12 -14.18 -12.15
C LYS A 78 0.34 -13.75 -10.75
N ASN A 79 0.06 -12.51 -10.37
CA ASN A 79 0.46 -11.87 -9.11
C ASN A 79 -0.74 -11.16 -8.49
N SER A 80 -0.75 -11.01 -7.16
CA SER A 80 -1.76 -10.22 -6.43
C SER A 80 -1.47 -8.74 -6.38
N GLY A 81 -0.21 -8.37 -6.59
CA GLY A 81 0.22 -6.99 -6.51
C GLY A 81 1.72 -6.90 -6.30
N PHE A 82 2.16 -5.73 -5.85
CA PHE A 82 3.52 -5.44 -5.46
C PHE A 82 3.50 -4.77 -4.10
N ASP A 83 4.49 -5.10 -3.26
CA ASP A 83 4.80 -4.36 -2.06
C ASP A 83 5.92 -3.37 -2.36
N LEU A 84 5.69 -2.13 -1.96
CA LEU A 84 6.58 -1.00 -2.14
C LEU A 84 6.92 -0.44 -0.75
N THR A 85 8.10 -0.76 -0.25
CA THR A 85 8.55 -0.25 1.06
C THR A 85 9.40 1.01 0.85
N LEU A 86 8.93 2.14 1.38
CA LEU A 86 9.63 3.43 1.30
C LEU A 86 10.34 3.72 2.62
N SER A 87 11.63 3.43 2.70
CA SER A 87 12.41 3.67 3.91
C SER A 87 13.09 5.04 3.89
N ALA A 88 12.88 5.82 4.95
CA ALA A 88 13.59 7.07 5.17
C ALA A 88 15.11 6.84 5.34
N PRO A 89 15.97 7.81 4.92
CA PRO A 89 17.40 7.76 5.24
C PRO A 89 17.62 7.70 6.76
N LYS A 90 18.67 6.99 7.21
CA LYS A 90 18.90 6.76 8.65
C LYS A 90 18.99 8.06 9.46
N SER A 91 19.55 9.13 8.90
CA SER A 91 19.59 10.45 9.54
C SER A 91 18.20 11.01 9.82
N VAL A 92 17.23 10.80 8.93
CA VAL A 92 15.82 11.22 9.11
C VAL A 92 15.16 10.38 10.21
N SER A 93 15.42 9.07 10.26
CA SER A 93 14.92 8.23 11.35
C SER A 93 15.48 8.64 12.72
N LEU A 94 16.73 9.12 12.78
CA LEU A 94 17.31 9.66 14.01
C LEU A 94 16.62 10.95 14.44
N LEU A 95 16.34 11.87 13.49
CA LEU A 95 15.57 13.08 13.78
C LEU A 95 14.17 12.77 14.30
N TRP A 96 13.49 11.77 13.71
CA TRP A 96 12.19 11.31 14.18
C TRP A 96 12.24 10.75 15.62
N GLY A 97 13.21 9.87 15.90
CA GLY A 97 13.26 9.12 17.17
C GLY A 97 13.94 9.84 18.33
N LEU A 98 14.77 10.86 18.06
CA LEU A 98 15.52 11.61 19.09
C LEU A 98 15.20 13.11 19.09
N GLY A 99 14.43 13.59 18.12
CA GLY A 99 13.97 14.98 18.05
C GLY A 99 12.98 15.33 19.16
N ASP A 100 12.76 16.62 19.37
CA ASP A 100 11.63 17.08 20.17
C ASP A 100 10.31 16.86 19.41
N ARG A 101 9.20 17.06 20.11
CA ARG A 101 7.86 16.81 19.57
C ARG A 101 7.60 17.53 18.25
N ASP A 102 7.97 18.81 18.15
CA ASP A 102 7.78 19.60 16.93
C ASP A 102 8.61 19.05 15.77
N THR A 103 9.88 18.71 16.02
CA THR A 103 10.75 18.07 15.02
C THR A 103 10.18 16.73 14.57
N THR A 104 9.74 15.88 15.49
CA THR A 104 9.14 14.58 15.17
C THR A 104 7.89 14.74 14.31
N GLU A 105 6.98 15.66 14.69
CA GLU A 105 5.75 15.94 13.94
C GLU A 105 6.06 16.44 12.51
N GLN A 106 7.05 17.33 12.35
CA GLN A 106 7.48 17.80 11.03
C GLN A 106 8.12 16.70 10.19
N VAL A 107 8.93 15.82 10.79
CA VAL A 107 9.55 14.70 10.08
C VAL A 107 8.50 13.70 9.60
N VAL A 108 7.50 13.36 10.42
CA VAL A 108 6.38 12.50 10.02
C VAL A 108 5.62 13.12 8.85
N ALA A 109 5.20 14.38 8.99
CA ALA A 109 4.45 15.08 7.95
C ALA A 109 5.24 15.14 6.63
N ALA A 110 6.54 15.44 6.69
CA ALA A 110 7.39 15.46 5.50
C ALA A 110 7.54 14.07 4.86
N HIS A 111 7.62 13.02 5.68
CA HIS A 111 7.68 11.64 5.18
C HIS A 111 6.38 11.24 4.49
N ASP A 112 5.23 11.54 5.09
CA ASP A 112 3.91 11.26 4.50
C ASP A 112 3.73 11.97 3.15
N GLN A 113 4.12 13.24 3.07
CA GLN A 113 4.08 13.98 1.80
C GLN A 113 4.99 13.37 0.74
N ALA A 114 6.19 12.90 1.14
CA ALA A 114 7.10 12.22 0.22
C ALA A 114 6.55 10.88 -0.29
N VAL A 115 5.87 10.11 0.58
CA VAL A 115 5.19 8.86 0.20
C VAL A 115 4.09 9.14 -0.81
N LEU A 116 3.22 10.12 -0.53
CA LEU A 116 2.13 10.49 -1.44
C LEU A 116 2.64 10.96 -2.81
N ALA A 117 3.71 11.77 -2.84
CA ALA A 117 4.33 12.21 -4.09
C ALA A 117 4.91 11.04 -4.89
N ALA A 118 5.56 10.09 -4.21
CA ALA A 118 6.10 8.89 -4.86
C ALA A 118 4.98 7.99 -5.43
N LEU A 119 3.90 7.80 -4.67
CA LEU A 119 2.74 7.03 -5.14
C LEU A 119 2.08 7.68 -6.35
N ALA A 120 1.88 9.00 -6.34
CA ALA A 120 1.33 9.73 -7.49
C ALA A 120 2.22 9.59 -8.74
N TYR A 121 3.54 9.66 -8.58
CA TYR A 121 4.47 9.42 -9.68
C TYR A 121 4.35 7.98 -10.22
N LEU A 122 4.35 6.97 -9.34
CA LEU A 122 4.22 5.56 -9.74
C LEU A 122 2.90 5.28 -10.44
N GLU A 123 1.80 5.85 -9.96
CA GLU A 123 0.50 5.72 -10.60
C GLU A 123 0.53 6.25 -12.04
N SER A 124 1.17 7.41 -12.26
CA SER A 124 1.30 8.00 -13.60
C SER A 124 2.25 7.25 -14.52
N ALA A 125 3.35 6.69 -13.99
CA ALA A 125 4.47 6.19 -14.77
C ALA A 125 4.49 4.66 -14.94
N ALA A 126 3.90 3.90 -14.00
CA ALA A 126 4.05 2.45 -13.91
C ALA A 126 2.73 1.67 -13.97
N CYS A 127 1.58 2.28 -13.61
CA CYS A 127 0.28 1.61 -13.66
C CYS A 127 -0.32 1.58 -15.09
N THR A 128 0.34 0.86 -15.99
CA THR A 128 -0.13 0.67 -17.37
C THR A 128 -0.61 -0.76 -17.60
N VAL A 129 -1.66 -0.94 -18.41
CA VAL A 129 -2.22 -2.25 -18.75
C VAL A 129 -2.07 -2.51 -20.25
N ARG A 130 -1.82 -3.78 -20.62
CA ARG A 130 -1.87 -4.20 -22.02
C ARG A 130 -3.32 -4.50 -22.41
N ARG A 131 -3.80 -3.89 -23.49
CA ARG A 131 -5.13 -4.16 -24.09
C ARG A 131 -4.94 -4.75 -25.49
N GLY A 132 -5.79 -5.71 -25.88
CA GLY A 132 -5.74 -6.39 -27.18
C GLY A 132 -4.59 -7.39 -27.36
N LYS A 133 -4.61 -8.17 -28.46
CA LYS A 133 -3.50 -9.06 -28.83
C LYS A 133 -2.31 -8.20 -29.27
N ALA A 134 -1.14 -8.41 -28.66
CA ALA A 134 0.07 -7.62 -28.91
C ALA A 134 0.01 -6.11 -28.54
N GLY A 135 -0.96 -5.68 -27.71
CA GLY A 135 -0.99 -4.31 -27.21
C GLY A 135 -1.58 -3.27 -28.17
N SER A 136 -2.12 -3.69 -29.31
CA SER A 136 -2.87 -2.82 -30.23
C SER A 136 -4.37 -2.90 -29.91
N VAL A 137 -4.95 -1.76 -29.53
CA VAL A 137 -6.41 -1.57 -29.53
C VAL A 137 -6.79 -1.19 -30.96
N HIS A 138 -7.61 -2.03 -31.62
CA HIS A 138 -8.26 -1.65 -32.88
C HIS A 138 -9.38 -0.65 -32.62
#